data_AF-A0A090VS37-F1
#
_entry.id   AF-A0A090VS37-F1
#
_cell.length_a   1.000
_cell.length_b   1.000
_cell.length_c   1.000
_cell.angle_alpha   90.00
_cell.angle_beta   90.00
_cell.angle_gamma   90.00
#
_symmetry.space_group_name_H-M   'P 1'
#
loop_
_entity.id
_entity.type
_entity.pdbx_description
1 polymer ?
#
loop_
_entity_poly.entity_id
_entity_poly.type
_entity_poly.pdbx_seq_one_letter_code
_entity_poly.pdbx_strand_id
1 'polypeptide(L)'
;MLFAGFLVDDFFQLHYLASSVLSNLFYSYSEYNYVALGVGQLIYSLIIILFFLSLALLFYRLTSNQEKAEFLNIFMLLCFFLFFGLGVDLLHMFFKEHGSASLLLTIIEEGGEMFTLSTLVWYFYSSVVKYKVYQFSIPKANRVNKQ
;
A
#
# COMPACT_ATOMS: atom_id res chain seq x y z
N MET A 1 -7.14 10.14 -2.94
CA MET A 1 -8.13 9.36 -2.16
C MET A 1 -7.50 8.15 -1.49
N LEU A 2 -6.70 7.34 -2.20
CA LEU A 2 -5.99 6.19 -1.61
C LEU A 2 -5.17 6.55 -0.35
N PHE A 3 -4.37 7.60 -0.40
CA PHE A 3 -3.59 8.11 0.74
C PHE A 3 -4.46 8.43 1.97
N ALA A 4 -5.58 9.11 1.77
CA ALA A 4 -6.49 9.43 2.86
C ALA A 4 -7.12 8.16 3.46
N GLY A 5 -7.37 7.14 2.63
CA GLY A 5 -7.81 5.82 3.08
C GLY A 5 -6.79 5.15 3.99
N PHE A 6 -5.53 5.08 3.58
CA PHE A 6 -4.45 4.50 4.41
C PHE A 6 -4.20 5.30 5.69
N LEU A 7 -4.21 6.63 5.63
CA LEU A 7 -4.08 7.46 6.82
C LEU A 7 -5.21 7.23 7.83
N VAL A 8 -6.45 7.05 7.35
CA VAL A 8 -7.60 6.74 8.22
C VAL A 8 -7.47 5.33 8.80
N ASP A 9 -7.02 4.36 7.99
CA ASP A 9 -6.76 3.00 8.46
C ASP A 9 -5.72 2.98 9.59
N ASP A 10 -4.57 3.63 9.43
CA ASP A 10 -3.52 3.71 10.46
C ASP A 10 -3.98 4.50 11.69
N PHE A 11 -4.59 5.67 11.50
CA PHE A 11 -5.00 6.53 12.61
C PHE A 11 -6.04 5.86 13.52
N PHE A 12 -6.99 5.13 12.93
CA PHE A 12 -8.01 4.39 13.68
C PHE A 12 -7.65 2.92 13.91
N GLN A 13 -6.50 2.47 13.42
CA GLN A 13 -6.03 1.08 13.45
C GLN A 13 -7.13 0.11 12.97
N LEU A 14 -7.80 0.41 11.86
CA LEU A 14 -8.94 -0.38 11.39
C LEU A 14 -8.51 -1.80 11.02
N HIS A 15 -7.32 -1.97 10.43
CA HIS A 15 -6.73 -3.28 10.19
C HIS A 15 -6.54 -4.10 11.49
N TYR A 16 -6.18 -3.47 12.61
CA TYR A 16 -6.06 -4.15 13.91
C TYR A 16 -7.44 -4.58 14.44
N LEU A 17 -8.43 -3.69 14.38
CA LEU A 17 -9.79 -3.98 14.83
C LEU A 17 -10.45 -5.08 14.00
N ALA A 18 -10.27 -5.04 12.68
CA ALA A 18 -10.73 -6.10 11.79
C ALA A 18 -10.03 -7.43 12.09
N SER A 19 -8.72 -7.39 12.36
CA SER A 19 -7.94 -8.58 12.73
C SER A 19 -8.42 -9.20 14.03
N SER A 20 -8.73 -8.40 15.06
CA SER A 20 -9.26 -8.90 16.33
C SER A 20 -10.64 -9.53 16.18
N VAL A 21 -11.50 -8.96 15.33
CA VAL A 21 -12.82 -9.54 15.03
C VAL A 21 -12.66 -10.87 14.29
N LEU A 22 -11.76 -10.92 13.29
CA LEU A 22 -11.50 -12.14 12.52
C LEU A 22 -10.87 -13.24 13.37
N SER A 23 -9.93 -12.91 14.26
CA SER A 23 -9.30 -13.90 15.14
C SER A 23 -10.31 -14.57 16.06
N ASN A 24 -11.32 -13.82 16.54
CA ASN A 24 -12.39 -14.33 17.40
C ASN A 24 -13.29 -15.37 16.71
N LEU A 25 -13.33 -15.41 15.38
CA LEU A 25 -14.11 -16.41 14.63
C LEU A 25 -13.43 -17.78 14.62
N PHE A 26 -12.10 -17.83 14.74
CA PHE A 26 -11.31 -19.06 14.64
C PHE A 26 -10.74 -19.53 15.97
N TYR A 27 -10.57 -18.62 16.95
CA TYR A 27 -10.03 -18.91 18.27
C TYR A 27 -10.86 -18.22 19.36
N SER A 28 -11.19 -18.92 20.46
CA SER A 28 -11.72 -18.27 21.67
C SER A 28 -10.61 -17.44 22.32
N TYR A 29 -10.77 -16.12 22.30
CA TYR A 29 -9.70 -15.16 22.53
C TYR A 29 -9.54 -14.75 23.99
N SER A 30 -8.28 -14.52 24.37
CA SER A 30 -7.85 -13.66 25.47
C SER A 30 -6.93 -12.61 24.84
N GLU A 31 -7.05 -11.35 25.26
CA GLU A 31 -6.42 -10.15 24.69
C GLU A 31 -4.88 -10.18 24.57
N TYR A 32 -4.24 -11.22 25.11
CA TYR A 32 -2.78 -11.38 25.16
C TYR A 32 -2.22 -12.46 24.24
N ASN A 33 -3.04 -13.07 23.36
CA ASN A 33 -2.54 -14.08 22.42
C ASN A 33 -2.11 -13.45 21.08
N TYR A 34 -0.86 -13.01 21.02
CA TYR A 34 -0.24 -12.41 19.81
C TYR A 34 -0.30 -13.32 18.58
N VAL A 35 -0.31 -14.65 18.77
CA VAL A 35 -0.40 -15.61 17.66
C VAL A 35 -1.78 -15.56 17.02
N ALA A 36 -2.85 -15.53 17.82
CA ALA A 36 -4.22 -15.46 17.31
C ALA A 36 -4.49 -14.15 16.57
N LEU A 37 -3.97 -13.04 17.11
CA LEU A 37 -4.06 -11.72 16.47
C LEU A 37 -3.32 -11.68 15.13
N GLY A 38 -2.08 -12.20 15.08
CA GLY A 38 -1.28 -12.27 13.86
C GLY A 38 -1.95 -13.12 12.76
N VAL A 39 -2.66 -14.20 13.13
CA VAL A 39 -3.48 -14.98 12.18
C VAL A 39 -4.65 -14.15 11.64
N GLY A 40 -5.35 -13.41 12.51
CA GLY A 40 -6.42 -12.50 12.10
C GLY A 40 -5.93 -11.46 11.09
N GLN A 41 -4.73 -10.93 11.33
CA GLN A 41 -4.10 -9.93 10.47
C GLN A 41 -3.61 -10.50 9.15
N LEU A 42 -3.08 -11.72 9.13
CA LEU A 42 -2.77 -12.44 7.88
C LEU A 42 -4.02 -12.64 7.03
N ILE A 43 -5.15 -13.04 7.63
CA ILE A 43 -6.42 -13.23 6.92
C ILE A 43 -6.93 -11.90 6.36
N TYR A 44 -6.96 -10.84 7.19
CA TYR A 44 -7.38 -9.51 6.75
C TYR A 44 -6.52 -9.01 5.59
N SER A 45 -5.19 -9.09 5.76
CA SER A 45 -4.21 -8.69 4.74
C SER A 45 -4.40 -9.45 3.44
N LEU A 46 -4.62 -10.77 3.51
CA LEU A 46 -4.84 -11.60 2.33
C LEU A 46 -6.11 -11.17 1.57
N ILE A 47 -7.20 -10.88 2.27
CA ILE A 47 -8.45 -10.40 1.66
C ILE A 47 -8.21 -9.08 0.93
N ILE A 48 -7.55 -8.13 1.59
CA ILE A 48 -7.24 -6.81 1.01
C ILE A 48 -6.31 -6.93 -0.20
N ILE A 49 -5.24 -7.72 -0.10
CA ILE A 49 -4.30 -7.96 -1.21
C ILE A 49 -5.02 -8.59 -2.40
N LEU A 50 -5.86 -9.61 -2.20
CA LEU A 50 -6.60 -10.26 -3.27
C LEU A 50 -7.58 -9.29 -3.94
N PHE A 51 -8.27 -8.47 -3.15
CA PHE A 51 -9.16 -7.43 -3.68
C PHE A 51 -8.41 -6.42 -4.56
N PHE A 52 -7.31 -5.85 -4.06
CA PHE A 52 -6.52 -4.88 -4.83
C PHE A 52 -5.82 -5.50 -6.03
N LEU A 53 -5.35 -6.75 -5.93
CA LEU A 53 -4.75 -7.47 -7.05
C LEU A 53 -5.78 -7.70 -8.16
N SER A 54 -7.02 -8.04 -7.80
CA SER A 54 -8.10 -8.21 -8.77
C SER A 54 -8.43 -6.91 -9.52
N LEU A 55 -8.47 -5.79 -8.79
CA LEU A 55 -8.64 -4.46 -9.37
C LEU A 55 -7.45 -4.06 -10.24
N ALA A 56 -6.22 -4.30 -9.79
CA ALA A 56 -5.02 -3.99 -10.55
C ALA A 56 -4.99 -4.77 -11.87
N LEU A 57 -5.34 -6.06 -11.85
CA LEU A 57 -5.44 -6.89 -13.07
C LEU A 57 -6.52 -6.37 -14.03
N LEU A 58 -7.68 -5.95 -13.50
CA LEU A 58 -8.75 -5.36 -14.30
C LEU A 58 -8.28 -4.07 -14.98
N PHE A 59 -7.71 -3.14 -14.22
CA PHE A 59 -7.23 -1.86 -14.76
C PHE A 59 -6.04 -2.02 -15.70
N TYR A 60 -5.13 -2.96 -15.43
CA TYR A 60 -4.02 -3.26 -16.32
C TYR A 60 -4.48 -3.70 -17.71
N ARG A 61 -5.60 -4.46 -17.80
CA ARG A 61 -6.20 -4.85 -19.08
C ARG A 61 -6.82 -3.68 -19.83
N LEU A 62 -7.36 -2.69 -19.11
CA LEU A 62 -7.97 -1.49 -19.68
C LEU A 62 -6.94 -0.41 -20.05
N THR A 63 -5.71 -0.51 -19.54
CA THR A 63 -4.65 0.48 -19.73
C THR A 63 -3.99 0.34 -21.10
N SER A 64 -3.77 1.47 -21.78
CA SER A 64 -3.09 1.50 -23.08
C SER A 64 -1.62 1.03 -22.97
N ASN A 65 -1.05 0.49 -24.05
CA ASN A 65 0.35 0.01 -24.03
C ASN A 65 1.36 1.12 -23.66
N GLN A 66 1.02 2.39 -23.90
CA GLN A 66 1.86 3.54 -23.57
C GLN A 66 1.86 3.84 -22.06
N GLU A 67 0.79 3.51 -21.36
CA GLU A 67 0.59 3.83 -19.93
C GLU A 67 0.87 2.63 -19.01
N LYS A 68 1.01 1.42 -19.56
CA LYS A 68 1.29 0.20 -18.76
C LYS A 68 2.58 0.31 -17.95
N ALA A 69 3.61 0.96 -18.47
CA ALA A 69 4.86 1.15 -17.74
C ALA A 69 4.65 2.03 -16.50
N GLU A 70 3.90 3.13 -16.64
CA GLU A 70 3.55 4.02 -15.53
C GLU A 70 2.67 3.31 -14.50
N PHE A 71 1.70 2.52 -14.97
CA PHE A 71 0.85 1.70 -14.10
C PHE A 71 1.68 0.70 -13.28
N LEU A 72 2.61 -0.03 -13.92
CA LEU A 72 3.45 -1.01 -13.23
C LEU A 72 4.38 -0.35 -12.21
N ASN A 73 4.93 0.83 -12.51
CA ASN A 73 5.75 1.58 -11.55
C ASN A 73 4.94 1.97 -10.30
N ILE A 74 3.73 2.49 -10.47
CA ILE A 74 2.84 2.85 -9.35
C ILE A 74 2.46 1.59 -8.56
N PHE A 75 2.11 0.51 -9.25
CA PHE A 75 1.77 -0.76 -8.63
C PHE A 75 2.93 -1.32 -7.80
N MET A 76 4.16 -1.28 -8.33
CA MET A 76 5.37 -1.69 -7.60
C MET A 76 5.61 -0.84 -6.35
N LEU A 77 5.45 0.49 -6.43
CA LEU A 77 5.57 1.36 -5.25
C LEU A 77 4.51 1.05 -4.19
N LEU A 78 3.28 0.72 -4.60
CA LEU A 78 2.24 0.26 -3.68
C LEU A 78 2.57 -1.10 -3.05
N CYS A 79 3.14 -2.03 -3.82
CA CYS A 79 3.62 -3.29 -3.27
C CYS A 79 4.72 -3.08 -2.22
N PHE A 80 5.65 -2.15 -2.45
CA PHE A 80 6.66 -1.80 -1.46
C PHE A 80 6.05 -1.17 -0.21
N PHE A 81 5.08 -0.27 -0.36
CA PHE A 81 4.35 0.31 0.77
C PHE A 81 3.68 -0.78 1.62
N LEU A 82 2.93 -1.69 0.99
CA LEU A 82 2.28 -2.81 1.69
C LEU A 82 3.29 -3.79 2.31
N PHE A 83 4.47 -3.97 1.71
CA PHE A 83 5.50 -4.80 2.30
C PHE A 83 5.97 -4.26 3.65
N PHE A 84 6.16 -2.94 3.78
CA PHE A 84 6.51 -2.34 5.07
C PHE A 84 5.34 -2.40 6.04
N GLY A 85 4.16 -1.89 5.66
CA GLY A 85 3.04 -1.80 6.60
C GLY A 85 2.25 -3.06 6.92
N LEU A 86 2.48 -4.16 6.18
CA LEU A 86 1.90 -5.46 6.52
C LEU A 86 2.98 -6.51 6.76
N GLY A 87 3.99 -6.58 5.88
CA GLY A 87 5.02 -7.61 5.96
C GLY A 87 5.95 -7.41 7.15
N VAL A 88 6.46 -6.18 7.35
CA VAL A 88 7.35 -5.87 8.46
C VAL A 88 6.57 -5.83 9.79
N ASP A 89 5.35 -5.29 9.81
CA ASP A 89 4.49 -5.31 11.00
C ASP A 89 4.18 -6.74 11.49
N LEU A 90 3.83 -7.65 10.57
CA LEU A 90 3.65 -9.07 10.90
C LEU A 90 4.93 -9.69 11.48
N LEU A 91 6.10 -9.33 10.94
CA LEU A 91 7.37 -9.79 11.48
C LEU A 91 7.63 -9.17 12.87
N HIS A 92 7.31 -7.89 13.06
CA HIS A 92 7.44 -7.18 14.32
C HIS A 92 6.66 -7.85 15.45
N MET A 93 5.44 -8.33 15.20
CA MET A 93 4.65 -9.08 16.18
C MET A 93 5.37 -10.31 16.74
N PHE A 94 6.16 -11.03 15.94
CA PHE A 94 6.92 -12.20 16.42
C PHE A 94 8.14 -11.83 17.27
N PHE A 95 8.67 -10.62 17.13
CA PHE A 95 9.87 -10.16 17.84
C PHE A 95 9.57 -9.13 18.94
N LYS A 96 8.29 -8.97 19.31
CA LYS A 96 7.82 -7.96 20.27
C LYS A 96 8.49 -8.08 21.65
N GLU A 97 8.87 -9.29 22.06
CA GLU A 97 9.56 -9.54 23.34
C GLU A 97 11.07 -9.22 23.30
N HIS A 98 11.66 -9.02 22.12
CA HIS A 98 13.08 -8.72 21.94
C HIS A 98 13.29 -7.22 21.74
N GLY A 99 13.44 -6.46 22.83
CA GLY A 99 13.45 -4.98 22.83
C GLY A 99 14.30 -4.30 21.75
N SER A 100 15.54 -4.75 21.50
CA SER A 100 16.40 -4.17 20.46
C SER A 100 15.96 -4.52 19.03
N ALA A 101 15.48 -5.75 18.81
CA ALA A 101 14.97 -6.18 17.51
C ALA A 101 13.62 -5.51 17.20
N SER A 102 12.75 -5.41 18.21
CA SER A 102 11.49 -4.68 18.14
C SER A 102 11.70 -3.23 17.71
N LEU A 103 12.63 -2.51 18.34
CA LEU A 103 12.89 -1.11 18.01
C LEU A 103 13.41 -0.95 16.57
N LEU A 104 14.30 -1.84 16.12
CA LEU A 104 14.78 -1.82 14.73
C LEU A 104 13.64 -2.09 13.74
N LEU A 105 12.75 -3.03 14.05
CA LEU A 105 11.61 -3.37 13.19
C LEU A 105 10.62 -2.22 13.10
N THR A 106 10.31 -1.55 14.20
CA THR A 106 9.48 -0.32 14.18
C THR A 106 10.09 0.77 13.29
N ILE A 107 11.41 1.00 13.38
CA ILE A 107 12.07 1.99 12.51
C ILE A 107 12.00 1.58 11.03
N ILE A 108 12.17 0.28 10.74
CA ILE A 108 12.14 -0.23 9.37
C ILE A 108 10.71 -0.17 8.79
N GLU A 109 9.72 -0.51 9.60
CA GLU A 109 8.30 -0.48 9.27
C GLU A 109 7.84 0.95 9.01
N GLU A 110 7.83 1.80 10.03
CA GLU A 110 7.35 3.19 9.93
C GLU A 110 8.20 4.00 8.95
N GLY A 111 9.53 3.81 9.00
CA GLY A 111 10.45 4.50 8.09
C GLY A 111 10.31 4.05 6.64
N GLY A 112 10.07 2.76 6.41
CA GLY A 112 9.85 2.20 5.09
C GLY A 112 8.53 2.66 4.47
N GLU A 113 7.47 2.73 5.25
CA GLU A 113 6.20 3.33 4.82
C GLU A 113 6.35 4.80 4.43
N MET A 114 6.96 5.61 5.29
CA MET A 114 7.15 7.05 5.01
C MET A 114 8.05 7.26 3.78
N PHE A 115 9.09 6.45 3.61
CA PHE A 115 9.97 6.49 2.45
C PHE A 115 9.23 6.12 1.15
N THR A 116 8.44 5.05 1.17
CA THR A 116 7.69 4.60 -0.01
C THR A 116 6.57 5.58 -0.38
N LEU A 117 5.84 6.12 0.60
CA LEU A 117 4.84 7.18 0.38
C LEU A 117 5.47 8.44 -0.20
N SER A 118 6.60 8.88 0.33
CA SER A 118 7.33 10.05 -0.19
C SER A 118 7.76 9.85 -1.64
N THR A 119 8.27 8.64 -1.95
CA THR A 119 8.66 8.25 -3.32
C THR A 119 7.47 8.23 -4.26
N LEU A 120 6.32 7.74 -3.80
CA LEU A 120 5.07 7.69 -4.56
C LEU A 120 4.53 9.10 -4.86
N VAL A 121 4.56 10.01 -3.90
CA VAL A 121 4.20 11.43 -4.11
C VAL A 121 5.15 12.09 -5.11
N TRP A 122 6.46 11.86 -4.96
CA TRP A 122 7.46 12.39 -5.89
C TRP A 122 7.28 11.84 -7.32
N TYR A 123 6.95 10.55 -7.45
CA TYR A 123 6.64 9.92 -8.73
C TYR A 123 5.46 10.61 -9.42
N PHE A 124 4.34 10.77 -8.72
CA PHE A 124 3.17 11.45 -9.27
C PHE A 124 3.46 12.90 -9.67
N TYR A 125 4.20 13.64 -8.83
CA TYR A 125 4.61 15.01 -9.16
C TYR A 125 5.43 15.05 -10.46
N SER A 126 6.42 14.16 -10.58
CA SER A 126 7.28 14.07 -11.76
C SER A 126 6.50 13.72 -13.03
N SER A 127 5.56 12.77 -12.95
CA SER A 127 4.70 12.40 -14.08
C SER A 127 3.79 13.55 -14.52
N VAL A 128 3.23 14.32 -13.58
CA VAL A 128 2.42 15.52 -13.88
C VAL A 128 3.24 16.61 -14.56
N VAL A 129 4.46 16.87 -14.07
CA VAL A 129 5.37 17.86 -14.68
C VAL A 129 5.75 17.44 -16.10
N LYS A 130 6.13 16.17 -16.30
CA LYS A 130 6.45 15.61 -17.62
C LYS A 130 5.28 15.75 -18.60
N TYR A 131 4.06 15.47 -18.14
CA TYR A 131 2.85 15.63 -18.94
C TYR A 131 2.61 17.09 -19.37
N LYS A 132 2.77 18.05 -18.44
CA LYS A 132 2.62 19.48 -18.74
C LYS A 132 3.64 19.97 -19.77
N VAL A 133 4.90 19.56 -19.65
CA VAL A 133 5.97 19.91 -20.61
C VAL A 133 5.65 19.34 -22.00
N TYR A 134 5.20 18.08 -22.07
CA TYR A 134 4.82 17.46 -23.34
C TYR A 134 3.67 18.22 -24.03
N GLN A 135 2.63 18.59 -23.27
CA GLN A 135 1.52 19.39 -23.78
C GLN A 135 1.98 20.76 -24.31
N PHE A 136 2.90 21.44 -23.62
CA PHE A 136 3.41 22.76 -24.06
C PHE A 136 4.29 22.68 -25.31
N SER A 137 4.96 21.55 -25.53
CA SER A 137 5.87 21.31 -26.66
C SER A 137 5.15 21.04 -27.98
N ILE A 138 3.85 20.69 -27.95
CA ILE A 138 3.05 20.46 -29.16
C ILE A 138 2.48 21.80 -29.67
N PRO A 139 2.79 22.23 -30.92
CA PRO A 139 2.26 23.44 -31.52
C PRO A 139 0.72 23.42 -31.53
N LYS A 140 0.09 24.55 -31.19
CA LYS A 140 -1.39 24.68 -31.07
C LYS A 140 -2.17 24.15 -32.28
N ALA A 141 -1.61 24.19 -33.49
CA ALA A 141 -2.26 23.73 -34.72
C ALA A 141 -2.60 22.23 -34.75
N ASN A 142 -1.88 21.39 -33.99
CA ASN A 142 -2.09 19.93 -33.99
C ASN A 142 -2.98 19.42 -32.85
N ARG A 143 -3.54 20.30 -32.01
CA ARG A 143 -4.36 19.89 -30.86
C ARG A 143 -5.84 19.63 -31.20
N VAL A 144 -6.29 20.01 -32.40
CA VAL A 144 -7.71 19.94 -32.80
C VAL A 144 -8.11 18.58 -33.40
N ASN A 145 -7.14 17.78 -33.88
CA ASN A 145 -7.44 16.53 -34.61
C ASN A 145 -7.26 15.24 -33.78
N LYS A 146 -7.18 15.34 -32.44
CA LYS A 146 -7.13 14.18 -31.55
C LYS A 146 -8.14 14.33 -30.41
N GLN A 147 -9.42 14.29 -30.75
CA GLN A 147 -10.50 13.92 -29.84
C GLN A 147 -11.23 12.74 -30.45
#